data_AF-A0A7C6WWR0-F1
#
_entry.id   AF-A0A7C6WWR0-F1
#
_cell.length_a   1.000
_cell.length_b   1.000
_cell.length_c   1.000
_cell.angle_alpha   90.00
_cell.angle_beta   90.00
_cell.angle_gamma   90.00
#
_symmetry.space_group_name_H-M   'P 1'
#
loop_
_entity.id
_entity.type
_entity.pdbx_description
1 polymer ?
#
loop_
_entity_poly.entity_id
_entity_poly.type
_entity_poly.pdbx_seq_one_letter_code
_entity_poly.pdbx_strand_id
1 'polypeptide(L)'
;MKRTQVYLTEEQKAALDDIAKMRSVSMAEVVREAVSEYLERKTSENRLAVLDETFGAVPEWQDADSVEYVRNLRSGWDDRRRRVMEGEAHNEQD
;
A
#
# COMPACT_ATOMS: atom_id res chain seq x y z
N MET A 1 -7.79 -16.53 -17.56
CA MET A 1 -6.95 -15.60 -18.34
C MET A 1 -7.56 -15.35 -19.70
N LYS A 2 -7.36 -14.16 -20.28
CA LYS A 2 -7.69 -13.88 -21.68
C LYS A 2 -6.42 -13.99 -22.52
N ARG A 3 -6.50 -14.59 -23.71
CA ARG A 3 -5.36 -14.71 -24.63
C ARG A 3 -5.20 -13.41 -25.40
N THR A 4 -4.00 -12.82 -25.33
CA THR A 4 -3.65 -11.58 -26.03
C THR A 4 -2.41 -11.83 -26.89
N GLN A 5 -2.41 -11.34 -28.12
CA GLN A 5 -1.24 -11.33 -28.99
C GLN A 5 -0.49 -10.02 -28.80
N VAL A 6 0.82 -10.11 -28.62
CA VAL A 6 1.74 -8.96 -28.50
C VAL A 6 2.93 -9.20 -29.42
N TYR A 7 3.37 -8.14 -30.08
CA TYR A 7 4.58 -8.17 -30.90
C TYR A 7 5.77 -7.77 -30.04
N LEU A 8 6.84 -8.54 -30.13
CA LEU A 8 8.11 -8.31 -29.45
C LEU A 8 9.22 -8.27 -30.50
N THR A 9 10.29 -7.54 -30.23
CA THR A 9 11.49 -7.67 -31.06
C THR A 9 12.16 -9.02 -30.79
N GLU A 10 13.01 -9.46 -31.72
CA GLU A 10 13.76 -10.71 -31.57
C GLU A 10 14.64 -10.69 -30.30
N GLU A 11 15.26 -9.55 -29.99
CA GLU A 11 16.09 -9.38 -28.80
C GLU A 11 15.26 -9.47 -27.52
N GLN A 12 14.07 -8.87 -27.49
CA GLN A 12 13.16 -8.95 -26.34
C GLN A 12 12.69 -10.38 -26.12
N LYS A 13 12.35 -11.10 -27.19
CA LYS A 13 11.94 -12.49 -27.10
C LYS A 13 13.08 -13.37 -26.58
N ALA A 14 14.29 -13.21 -27.11
CA ALA A 14 15.46 -13.96 -26.67
C ALA A 14 15.74 -13.73 -25.18
N ALA A 15 15.72 -12.47 -24.73
CA ALA A 15 15.91 -12.13 -23.32
C ALA A 15 14.85 -12.76 -22.40
N LEU A 16 13.57 -12.73 -22.81
CA LEU A 16 12.49 -13.37 -22.05
C LEU A 16 12.62 -14.89 -21.99
N ASP A 17 13.02 -15.53 -23.10
CA ASP A 17 13.26 -16.97 -23.15
C ASP A 17 14.43 -17.38 -22.23
N ASP A 18 15.50 -16.59 -22.18
CA ASP A 18 16.64 -16.86 -21.30
C ASP A 18 16.30 -16.69 -19.82
N ILE A 19 15.50 -15.67 -19.47
CA ILE A 19 14.97 -15.51 -18.11
C ILE A 19 14.06 -16.70 -17.74
N ALA A 20 13.19 -17.12 -18.66
CA ALA A 20 12.28 -18.24 -18.45
C ALA A 20 13.05 -19.55 -18.20
N LYS A 21 14.09 -19.82 -18.99
CA LYS A 21 14.99 -20.97 -18.79
C LYS A 21 15.70 -20.91 -17.45
N MET A 22 16.30 -19.75 -17.12
CA MET A 22 17.03 -19.55 -15.87
C MET A 22 16.13 -19.80 -14.64
N ARG A 23 14.88 -19.35 -14.70
CA ARG A 23 13.89 -19.51 -13.62
C ARG A 23 13.13 -20.83 -13.67
N SER A 24 13.34 -21.67 -14.70
CA SER A 24 12.57 -22.89 -14.96
C SER A 24 11.05 -22.67 -15.00
N VAL A 25 10.61 -21.55 -15.57
CA VAL A 25 9.19 -21.20 -15.74
C VAL A 25 8.87 -20.97 -17.22
N SER A 26 7.58 -20.86 -17.56
CA SER A 26 7.17 -20.53 -18.93
C SER A 26 7.43 -19.05 -19.26
N MET A 27 7.75 -18.74 -20.53
CA MET A 27 7.86 -17.36 -21.03
C MET A 27 6.58 -16.54 -20.73
N ALA A 28 5.41 -17.19 -20.80
CA ALA A 28 4.14 -16.54 -20.49
C ALA A 28 4.03 -16.12 -19.02
N GLU A 29 4.67 -16.83 -18.09
CA GLU A 29 4.74 -16.46 -16.67
C GLU A 29 5.62 -15.22 -16.49
N VAL A 30 6.80 -15.21 -17.12
CA VAL A 30 7.72 -14.06 -17.08
C VAL A 30 7.04 -12.79 -17.63
N VAL A 31 6.35 -12.91 -18.75
CA VAL A 31 5.61 -11.78 -19.34
C VAL A 31 4.50 -11.29 -18.40
N ARG A 32 3.79 -12.21 -17.73
CA ARG A 32 2.75 -11.82 -16.77
C ARG A 32 3.32 -11.08 -15.58
N GLU A 33 4.39 -11.58 -14.98
CA GLU A 33 5.09 -10.94 -13.86
C GLU A 33 5.53 -9.52 -14.24
N ALA A 34 6.17 -9.37 -15.41
CA ALA A 34 6.61 -8.07 -15.91
C ALA A 34 5.45 -7.09 -16.13
N VAL A 35 4.31 -7.57 -16.67
CA VAL A 35 3.10 -6.74 -16.86
C VAL A 35 2.49 -6.35 -15.52
N SER A 36 2.39 -7.28 -14.57
CA SER A 36 1.88 -7.00 -13.22
C SER A 36 2.73 -5.94 -12.52
N GLU A 37 4.06 -6.09 -12.50
CA GLU A 37 4.95 -5.10 -11.90
C GLU A 37 4.84 -3.73 -12.58
N TYR A 38 4.73 -3.70 -13.91
CA TYR A 38 4.55 -2.44 -14.64
C TYR A 38 3.26 -1.72 -14.23
N LEU A 39 2.14 -2.46 -14.11
CA LEU A 39 0.86 -1.91 -13.70
C LEU A 39 0.86 -1.47 -12.23
N GLU A 40 1.52 -2.20 -11.34
CA GLU A 40 1.66 -1.83 -9.93
C GLU A 40 2.49 -0.56 -9.75
N ARG A 41 3.62 -0.44 -10.48
CA ARG A 41 4.43 0.79 -10.49
C ARG A 41 3.60 1.98 -10.96
N LYS A 42 2.88 1.85 -12.08
CA LYS A 42 2.02 2.91 -12.61
C LYS A 42 0.86 3.27 -11.68
N THR A 43 0.28 2.27 -11.01
CA THR A 43 -0.78 2.51 -10.02
C THR A 43 -0.25 3.25 -8.81
N SER A 44 0.97 2.92 -8.35
CA SER A 44 1.62 3.58 -7.22
C SER A 44 2.00 5.02 -7.55
N GLU A 45 2.58 5.26 -8.72
CA GLU A 45 2.85 6.60 -9.24
C GLU A 45 1.57 7.43 -9.33
N ASN A 46 0.49 6.86 -9.88
CA ASN A 46 -0.79 7.53 -9.97
C ASN A 46 -1.40 7.83 -8.59
N ARG A 47 -1.27 6.91 -7.63
CA ARG A 47 -1.74 7.14 -6.26
C ARG A 47 -0.99 8.29 -5.59
N LEU A 48 0.33 8.35 -5.77
CA LEU A 48 1.14 9.45 -5.26
C LEU A 48 0.76 10.78 -5.91
N ALA A 49 0.54 10.79 -7.23
CA ALA A 49 0.07 11.98 -7.93
C ALA A 49 -1.29 12.47 -7.39
N VAL A 50 -2.24 11.56 -7.15
CA VAL A 50 -3.54 11.92 -6.55
C VAL A 50 -3.39 12.42 -5.12
N LEU A 51 -2.50 11.85 -4.32
CA LEU A 51 -2.22 12.33 -2.96
C LEU A 51 -1.62 13.74 -2.96
N ASP A 52 -0.75 14.04 -3.93
CA ASP A 52 -0.15 15.36 -4.12
C ASP A 52 -1.20 16.39 -4.57
N GLU A 53 -2.01 16.05 -5.58
CA GLU A 53 -3.12 16.90 -6.05
C GLU A 53 -4.17 17.18 -4.96
N THR A 54 -4.37 16.23 -4.05
CA THR A 54 -5.34 16.37 -2.94
C THR A 54 -4.71 16.91 -1.66
N PHE A 55 -3.40 17.18 -1.65
CA PHE A 55 -2.73 17.75 -0.49
C PHE A 55 -3.33 19.13 -0.15
N GLY A 56 -3.83 19.27 1.09
CA GLY A 56 -4.48 20.51 1.53
C GLY A 56 -5.91 20.72 1.01
N ALA A 57 -6.54 19.69 0.42
CA ALA A 57 -7.92 19.77 -0.10
C ALA A 57 -9.00 19.95 0.98
N VAL A 58 -8.65 19.80 2.26
CA VAL A 58 -9.56 20.02 3.40
C VAL A 58 -9.19 21.36 4.07
N PRO A 59 -9.94 22.45 3.82
CA PRO A 59 -9.60 23.80 4.29
C PRO A 59 -9.47 23.91 5.81
N GLU A 60 -10.27 23.16 6.56
CA GLU A 60 -10.31 23.19 8.02
C GLU A 60 -9.03 22.64 8.66
N TRP A 61 -8.18 21.98 7.88
CA TRP A 61 -6.96 21.30 8.35
C TRP A 61 -5.68 22.03 7.92
N GLN A 62 -5.77 23.16 7.19
CA GLN A 62 -4.58 23.83 6.67
C GLN A 62 -3.63 24.34 7.77
N ASP A 63 -4.18 24.82 8.87
CA ASP A 63 -3.42 25.33 10.03
C ASP A 63 -3.43 24.37 11.22
N ALA A 64 -3.94 23.14 11.04
CA ALA A 64 -4.08 22.19 12.14
C ALA A 64 -2.71 21.63 12.57
N ASP A 65 -2.39 21.74 13.86
CA ASP A 65 -1.21 21.08 14.43
C ASP A 65 -1.45 19.58 14.54
N SER A 66 -0.88 18.84 13.57
CA SER A 66 -0.93 17.38 13.54
C SER A 66 -0.35 16.72 14.79
N VAL A 67 0.66 17.32 15.43
CA VAL A 67 1.31 16.78 16.63
C VAL A 67 0.38 16.93 17.83
N GLU A 68 -0.26 18.09 17.99
CA GLU A 68 -1.25 18.30 19.04
C GLU A 68 -2.46 17.38 18.88
N TYR A 69 -2.98 17.24 17.65
CA TYR A 69 -4.08 16.33 17.34
C TYR A 69 -3.78 14.88 17.74
N VAL A 70 -2.61 14.36 17.35
CA VAL A 70 -2.19 12.99 17.70
C VAL A 70 -1.98 12.83 19.20
N ARG A 71 -1.46 13.84 19.90
CA ARG A 71 -1.31 13.81 21.37
C ARG A 71 -2.67 13.72 22.07
N ASN A 72 -3.65 14.50 21.64
CA ASN A 72 -5.02 14.45 22.17
C ASN A 72 -5.70 13.10 21.92
N LEU A 73 -5.47 12.50 20.76
CA LEU A 73 -5.96 11.15 20.46
C LEU A 73 -5.36 10.09 21.40
N ARG A 74 -4.05 10.18 21.66
CA ARG A 74 -3.33 9.25 22.55
C ARG A 74 -3.76 9.40 24.00
N SER A 75 -3.89 10.62 24.51
CA SER A 75 -4.35 10.84 25.89
C SER A 75 -5.74 10.26 26.13
N GLY A 76 -6.66 10.40 25.16
CA GLY A 76 -7.98 9.80 25.23
C GLY A 76 -7.96 8.26 25.26
N TRP A 77 -7.00 7.63 24.58
CA TRP A 77 -6.84 6.17 24.62
C TRP A 77 -6.23 5.70 25.95
N ASP A 78 -5.26 6.44 26.49
CA ASP A 78 -4.66 6.15 27.79
C ASP A 78 -5.67 6.30 28.93
N ASP A 79 -6.52 7.33 28.87
CA ASP A 79 -7.60 7.52 29.84
C ASP A 79 -8.65 6.41 29.75
N ARG A 80 -9.03 5.99 28.53
CA ARG A 80 -9.94 4.86 28.34
C ARG A 80 -9.34 3.57 28.90
N ARG A 81 -8.06 3.32 28.62
CA ARG A 81 -7.33 2.17 29.15
C ARG A 81 -7.29 2.21 30.67
N ARG A 82 -6.97 3.35 31.27
CA ARG A 82 -6.91 3.52 32.73
C ARG A 82 -8.26 3.18 33.38
N ARG A 83 -9.36 3.69 32.84
CA ARG A 83 -10.72 3.39 33.34
C ARG A 83 -11.08 1.91 33.26
N VAL A 84 -10.64 1.20 32.22
CA VAL A 84 -10.85 -0.26 32.12
C VAL A 84 -10.07 -0.98 33.21
N MET A 85 -8.78 -0.67 33.39
CA MET A 85 -7.96 -1.31 34.42
C MET A 85 -8.46 -0.99 35.85
N GLU A 86 -8.93 0.24 36.09
CA GLU A 86 -9.49 0.67 37.39
C GLU A 86 -10.88 0.07 37.66
N GLY A 87 -11.68 -0.14 36.60
CA GLY A 87 -12.98 -0.81 36.67
C GLY A 87 -12.88 -2.32 36.88
N GLU A 88 -11.86 -2.97 36.32
CA GLU A 88 -11.54 -4.38 36.59
C GLU A 88 -11.10 -4.58 38.05
N ALA A 89 -10.33 -3.66 38.63
CA ALA A 89 -9.87 -3.72 40.02
C ALA A 89 -10.99 -3.61 41.08
N HIS A 90 -12.15 -3.03 40.72
CA HIS A 90 -13.33 -2.98 41.59
C HIS A 90 -14.21 -4.24 41.48
N ASN A 91 -14.13 -4.97 40.36
CA ASN A 91 -15.00 -6.13 40.10
C ASN A 91 -14.41 -7.47 40.61
N GLU A 92 -13.16 -7.46 41.09
CA GLU A 92 -12.49 -8.62 41.72
C GLU A 92 -12.57 -8.60 43.26
N GLN A 93 -13.18 -7.58 43.86
CA GLN A 93 -13.30 -7.43 45.33
C GLN A 93 -14.71 -7.72 45.89
N ASP A 94 -15.66 -8.11 45.04
CA ASP A 94 -17.03 -8.54 45.40
C ASP A 94 -17.24 -10.06 45.23
#